data_AF-A0A2D4YA24-F1
#
_entry.id   AF-A0A2D4YA24-F1
#
_cell.length_a   1.000
_cell.length_b   1.000
_cell.length_c   1.000
_cell.angle_alpha   90.00
_cell.angle_beta   90.00
_cell.angle_gamma   90.00
#
_symmetry.space_group_name_H-M   'P 1'
#
loop_
_entity.id
_entity.type
_entity.pdbx_description
1 polymer ?
#
loop_
_entity_poly.entity_id
_entity_poly.type
_entity_poly.pdbx_seq_one_letter_code
_entity_poly.pdbx_strand_id
1 'polypeptide(L)'
;MKNWVIILLLFLFSFGYAQQNKELTLDSLKLELAKFLVKKKQLKNLELYTEKKQGLNFRGIHNFSTVEKLENGIYTFSNFSSHRLVFFLIVEDNTFHILDVFSIDDLKVSVDKTLEFCLKQKYCTEIISDYITRLFRAHYTENMTWKRNDSGCKFERKRTKSVFNLMKLKIKLANYFLNQKVIENINTDYLYESIFVEDLYSMYYGVDEEKEIDCGIYSFLYLHDDDYSENVYYVIVNEDWIEFIAIDSKQEISKSIQMIIDFSVNHKYCYLKTTQIIDKLLKMRETNSYLKNAAFKLP
;
A
#
# COMPACT_ATOMS: atom_id res chain seq x y z
N MET A 1 -63.07 13.19 -12.66
CA MET A 1 -62.43 12.30 -11.66
C MET A 1 -61.07 11.71 -12.07
N LYS A 2 -60.47 12.06 -13.23
CA LYS A 2 -59.19 11.48 -13.70
C LYS A 2 -57.90 12.17 -13.22
N ASN A 3 -57.96 13.45 -12.82
CA ASN A 3 -56.75 14.21 -12.48
C ASN A 3 -56.27 14.02 -11.03
N TRP A 4 -57.13 13.51 -10.14
CA TRP A 4 -56.78 13.28 -8.73
C TRP A 4 -55.86 12.06 -8.54
N VAL A 5 -55.98 11.05 -9.40
CA VAL A 5 -55.16 9.83 -9.35
C VAL A 5 -53.68 10.15 -9.64
N ILE A 6 -53.40 11.10 -10.53
CA ILE A 6 -52.04 11.51 -10.89
C ILE A 6 -51.38 12.28 -9.73
N ILE A 7 -52.14 13.14 -9.04
CA ILE A 7 -51.65 13.90 -7.87
C ILE A 7 -51.35 12.95 -6.71
N LEU A 8 -52.17 11.91 -6.50
CA LEU A 8 -51.96 10.88 -5.48
C LEU A 8 -50.74 10.00 -5.79
N LEU A 9 -50.48 9.70 -7.06
CA LEU A 9 -49.28 8.98 -7.51
C LEU A 9 -48.00 9.82 -7.31
N LEU A 10 -48.03 11.13 -7.57
CA LEU A 10 -46.88 12.01 -7.36
C LEU A 10 -46.55 12.21 -5.86
N PHE A 11 -47.56 12.18 -4.98
CA PHE A 11 -47.34 12.18 -3.52
C PHE A 11 -46.75 10.87 -3.02
N LEU A 12 -47.12 9.72 -3.59
CA LEU A 12 -46.54 8.43 -3.22
C LEU A 12 -45.08 8.29 -3.67
N PHE A 13 -44.69 8.91 -4.80
CA PHE A 13 -43.29 8.94 -5.24
C PHE A 13 -42.38 9.81 -4.36
N SER A 14 -42.91 10.85 -3.72
CA SER A 14 -42.12 11.74 -2.85
C SER A 14 -41.86 11.16 -1.45
N PHE A 15 -42.61 10.12 -1.03
CA PHE A 15 -42.37 9.39 0.21
C PHE A 15 -41.48 8.14 0.06
N GLY A 16 -41.11 7.75 -1.17
CA GLY A 16 -40.35 6.53 -1.46
C GLY A 16 -38.82 6.64 -1.32
N TYR A 17 -38.26 7.82 -1.10
CA TYR A 17 -36.79 8.05 -1.11
C TYR A 17 -36.23 8.75 0.12
N ALA A 18 -36.93 8.70 1.26
CA ALA A 18 -36.26 8.86 2.55
C ALA A 18 -35.67 7.50 2.97
N GLN A 19 -34.78 6.93 2.15
CA GLN A 19 -33.84 5.94 2.65
C GLN A 19 -32.93 6.71 3.60
N GLN A 20 -33.34 6.80 4.87
CA GLN A 20 -32.49 7.27 5.95
C GLN A 20 -31.24 6.40 5.88
N ASN A 21 -30.16 6.92 5.31
CA ASN A 21 -28.83 6.41 5.57
C ASN A 21 -28.67 6.54 7.07
N LYS A 22 -28.95 5.45 7.78
CA LYS A 22 -28.87 5.38 9.23
C LYS A 22 -27.45 5.78 9.57
N GLU A 23 -27.31 6.93 10.22
CA GLU A 23 -25.99 7.49 10.53
C GLU A 23 -25.15 6.43 11.25
N LEU A 24 -23.92 6.22 10.76
CA LEU A 24 -23.02 5.22 11.32
C LEU A 24 -22.59 5.66 12.72
N THR A 25 -23.17 5.04 13.74
CA THR A 25 -22.81 5.30 15.13
C THR A 25 -21.64 4.41 15.56
N LEU A 26 -20.84 4.88 16.52
CA LEU A 26 -19.73 4.10 17.09
C LEU A 26 -20.18 2.73 17.61
N ASP A 27 -21.36 2.65 18.24
CA ASP A 27 -21.92 1.39 18.73
C ASP A 27 -22.31 0.44 17.60
N SER A 28 -22.92 0.97 16.52
CA SER A 28 -23.26 0.17 15.35
C SER A 28 -22.01 -0.37 14.66
N LEU A 29 -20.96 0.45 14.54
CA LEU A 29 -19.66 0.03 14.02
C LEU A 29 -19.07 -1.08 14.89
N LYS A 30 -18.92 -0.86 16.20
CA LYS A 30 -18.32 -1.85 17.10
C LYS A 30 -19.06 -3.20 17.09
N LEU A 31 -20.38 -3.20 16.92
CA LEU A 31 -21.16 -4.41 16.74
C LEU A 31 -20.77 -5.17 15.44
N GLU A 32 -20.63 -4.45 14.32
CA GLU A 32 -20.17 -5.05 13.06
C GLU A 32 -18.73 -5.57 13.15
N LEU A 33 -17.84 -4.86 13.85
CA LEU A 33 -16.47 -5.33 14.11
C LEU A 33 -16.48 -6.62 14.94
N ALA A 34 -17.33 -6.71 15.98
CA ALA A 34 -17.46 -7.92 16.78
C ALA A 34 -17.98 -9.10 15.95
N LYS A 35 -18.97 -8.89 15.07
CA LYS A 35 -19.43 -9.92 14.13
C LYS A 35 -18.31 -10.41 13.22
N PHE A 36 -17.50 -9.49 12.70
CA PHE A 36 -16.34 -9.83 11.89
C PHE A 36 -15.33 -10.67 12.67
N LEU A 37 -15.01 -10.30 13.92
CA LEU A 37 -14.10 -11.08 14.77
C LEU A 37 -14.63 -12.49 15.06
N VAL A 38 -15.94 -12.66 15.25
CA VAL A 38 -16.57 -13.99 15.40
C VAL A 38 -16.42 -14.80 14.11
N LYS A 39 -16.69 -14.20 12.94
CA LYS A 39 -16.51 -14.85 11.63
C LYS A 39 -15.06 -15.30 11.41
N LYS A 40 -14.10 -14.50 11.86
CA LYS A 40 -12.66 -14.81 11.81
C LYS A 40 -12.18 -15.72 12.96
N LYS A 41 -13.09 -16.23 13.80
CA LYS A 41 -12.81 -17.08 14.98
C LYS A 41 -11.84 -16.43 15.98
N GLN A 42 -11.76 -15.10 15.98
CA GLN A 42 -10.97 -14.31 16.93
C GLN A 42 -11.76 -13.99 18.20
N LEU A 43 -13.09 -14.00 18.13
CA LEU A 43 -14.00 -13.91 19.28
C LEU A 43 -14.87 -15.18 19.33
N LYS A 44 -15.08 -15.74 20.53
CA LYS A 44 -15.79 -17.03 20.69
C LYS A 44 -17.26 -16.95 20.26
N ASN A 45 -17.96 -15.90 20.66
CA ASN A 45 -19.34 -15.63 20.28
C ASN A 45 -19.63 -14.13 20.39
N LEU A 46 -20.77 -13.69 19.85
CA LEU A 46 -21.16 -12.29 19.87
C LEU A 46 -21.66 -11.83 21.25
N GLU A 47 -22.21 -12.74 22.05
CA GLU A 47 -22.73 -12.48 23.41
C GLU A 47 -21.68 -11.84 24.33
N LEU A 48 -20.42 -12.28 24.21
CA LEU A 48 -19.29 -11.69 24.95
C LEU A 48 -19.17 -10.17 24.72
N TYR A 49 -19.51 -9.68 23.53
CA TYR A 49 -19.51 -8.26 23.22
C TYR A 49 -20.84 -7.58 23.59
N THR A 50 -21.98 -8.18 23.25
CA THR A 50 -23.29 -7.52 23.42
C THR A 50 -23.70 -7.40 24.88
N GLU A 51 -23.40 -8.40 25.73
CA GLU A 51 -23.80 -8.42 27.14
C GLU A 51 -22.75 -7.81 28.06
N LYS A 52 -21.48 -8.09 27.81
CA LYS A 52 -20.38 -7.69 28.71
C LYS A 52 -19.62 -6.47 28.23
N LYS A 53 -19.87 -5.99 27.00
CA LYS A 53 -19.09 -4.94 26.33
C LYS A 53 -17.58 -5.24 26.34
N GLN A 54 -17.22 -6.52 26.38
CA GLN A 54 -15.84 -7.00 26.47
C GLN A 54 -15.41 -7.60 25.12
N GLY A 55 -14.09 -7.72 24.93
CA GLY A 55 -13.53 -8.48 23.80
C GLY A 55 -13.31 -7.70 22.51
N LEU A 56 -13.53 -6.38 22.49
CA LEU A 56 -13.16 -5.52 21.36
C LEU A 56 -12.35 -4.31 21.84
N ASN A 57 -11.13 -4.17 21.34
CA ASN A 57 -10.35 -2.95 21.43
C ASN A 57 -10.51 -2.19 20.10
N PHE A 58 -10.76 -0.89 20.13
CA PHE A 58 -10.94 -0.04 18.95
C PHE A 58 -10.27 1.32 19.18
N ARG A 59 -9.32 1.70 18.33
CA ARG A 59 -8.46 2.89 18.51
C ARG A 59 -8.10 3.54 17.18
N GLY A 60 -7.91 4.85 17.17
CA GLY A 60 -7.28 5.54 16.05
C GLY A 60 -5.81 5.12 15.89
N ILE A 61 -5.29 5.08 14.66
CA ILE A 61 -3.89 4.68 14.43
C ILE A 61 -2.90 5.75 14.92
N HIS A 62 -3.21 7.04 14.72
CA HIS A 62 -2.32 8.14 15.12
C HIS A 62 -2.69 8.76 16.46
N ASN A 63 -3.96 8.74 16.83
CA ASN A 63 -4.44 9.09 18.16
C ASN A 63 -4.72 7.80 18.93
N PHE A 64 -3.69 7.17 19.51
CA PHE A 64 -3.78 5.93 20.32
C PHE A 64 -4.72 6.01 21.55
N SER A 65 -5.52 7.07 21.65
CA SER A 65 -6.61 7.27 22.59
C SER A 65 -7.86 6.47 22.21
N THR A 66 -8.75 6.36 23.19
CA THR A 66 -10.10 5.84 23.00
C THR A 66 -10.86 6.77 22.05
N VAL A 67 -11.47 6.20 21.01
CA VAL A 67 -12.28 6.96 20.07
C VAL A 67 -13.62 7.31 20.73
N GLU A 68 -13.83 8.59 21.02
CA GLU A 68 -15.08 9.11 21.61
C GLU A 68 -16.12 9.45 20.53
N LYS A 69 -15.66 9.94 19.37
CA LYS A 69 -16.48 10.28 18.22
C LYS A 69 -15.92 9.60 16.97
N LEU A 70 -16.82 9.11 16.13
CA LEU A 70 -16.45 8.50 14.86
C LEU A 70 -16.18 9.59 13.82
N GLU A 71 -15.00 9.56 13.23
CA GLU A 71 -14.54 10.54 12.25
C GLU A 71 -13.94 9.81 11.05
N ASN A 72 -13.72 10.55 9.96
CA ASN A 72 -13.07 9.98 8.79
C ASN A 72 -11.61 9.66 9.13
N GLY A 73 -11.20 8.41 8.96
CA GLY A 73 -9.88 7.97 9.37
C GLY A 73 -9.66 6.48 9.25
N ILE A 74 -8.41 6.07 9.48
CA ILE A 74 -8.05 4.66 9.60
C ILE A 74 -7.89 4.30 11.07
N TYR A 75 -8.61 3.25 11.47
CA TYR A 75 -8.66 2.75 12.83
C TYR A 75 -8.12 1.34 12.90
N THR A 76 -7.68 0.96 14.10
CA THR A 76 -7.32 -0.41 14.43
C THR A 76 -8.35 -1.01 15.36
N PHE A 77 -8.59 -2.31 15.19
CA PHE A 77 -9.39 -3.06 16.13
C PHE A 77 -8.83 -4.47 16.34
N SER A 78 -9.06 -5.02 17.53
CA SER A 78 -8.60 -6.34 17.89
C SER A 78 -9.49 -6.97 18.96
N ASN A 79 -9.34 -8.27 19.17
CA ASN A 79 -9.82 -8.87 20.40
C ASN A 79 -8.91 -8.42 21.56
N PHE A 80 -9.52 -8.01 22.67
CA PHE A 80 -8.84 -7.61 23.91
C PHE A 80 -7.85 -8.66 24.43
N SER A 81 -8.12 -9.96 24.20
CA SER A 81 -7.26 -11.06 24.65
C SER A 81 -6.14 -11.42 23.68
N SER A 82 -6.04 -10.76 22.50
CA SER A 82 -4.99 -11.01 21.51
C SER A 82 -4.17 -9.75 21.28
N HIS A 83 -2.95 -9.73 21.86
CA HIS A 83 -1.94 -8.71 21.53
C HIS A 83 -1.29 -8.93 20.15
N ARG A 84 -1.61 -10.06 19.49
CA ARG A 84 -0.90 -10.49 18.28
C ARG A 84 -1.57 -10.01 17.00
N LEU A 85 -2.88 -9.78 17.05
CA LEU A 85 -3.71 -9.81 15.87
C LEU A 85 -4.58 -8.56 15.81
N VAL A 86 -4.16 -7.64 14.95
CA VAL A 86 -4.75 -6.31 14.79
C VAL A 86 -5.29 -6.18 13.38
N PHE A 87 -6.57 -5.83 13.29
CA PHE A 87 -7.25 -5.52 12.05
C PHE A 87 -7.32 -4.02 11.86
N PHE A 88 -7.55 -3.61 10.61
CA PHE A 88 -7.69 -2.21 10.24
C PHE A 88 -9.05 -1.97 9.61
N LEU A 89 -9.54 -0.74 9.72
CA LEU A 89 -10.73 -0.31 9.01
C LEU A 89 -10.61 1.15 8.62
N ILE A 90 -11.20 1.49 7.48
CA ILE A 90 -11.38 2.86 7.02
C ILE A 90 -12.80 3.27 7.38
N VAL A 91 -12.96 4.42 8.02
CA VAL A 91 -14.25 5.10 8.14
C VAL A 91 -14.22 6.29 7.20
N GLU A 92 -15.25 6.38 6.37
CA GLU A 92 -15.39 7.48 5.43
C GLU A 92 -16.86 7.74 5.14
N ASP A 93 -17.28 9.01 5.22
CA ASP A 93 -18.57 9.50 4.73
C ASP A 93 -19.76 8.69 5.27
N ASN A 94 -19.78 8.45 6.59
CA ASN A 94 -20.78 7.61 7.29
C ASN A 94 -20.83 6.14 6.86
N THR A 95 -19.75 5.64 6.26
CA THR A 95 -19.57 4.23 5.90
C THR A 95 -18.25 3.71 6.48
N PHE A 96 -18.07 2.39 6.44
CA PHE A 96 -16.81 1.79 6.85
C PHE A 96 -16.42 0.61 5.95
N HIS A 97 -15.12 0.38 5.86
CA HIS A 97 -14.54 -0.74 5.15
C HIS A 97 -13.50 -1.42 6.03
N ILE A 98 -13.76 -2.68 6.38
CA ILE A 98 -12.77 -3.52 7.05
C ILE A 98 -11.69 -3.90 6.04
N LEU A 99 -10.43 -3.69 6.40
CA LEU A 99 -9.26 -4.07 5.62
C LEU A 99 -8.85 -5.48 6.02
N ASP A 100 -9.33 -6.46 5.25
CA ASP A 100 -8.93 -7.85 5.41
C ASP A 100 -7.54 -8.04 4.78
N VAL A 101 -6.65 -8.71 5.49
CA VAL A 101 -5.26 -8.93 5.04
C VAL A 101 -4.89 -10.41 5.14
N PHE A 102 -5.87 -11.32 5.18
CA PHE A 102 -5.61 -12.74 5.40
C PHE A 102 -5.02 -13.43 4.16
N SER A 103 -5.54 -13.14 2.97
CA SER A 103 -4.96 -13.63 1.73
C SER A 103 -4.10 -12.55 1.06
N ILE A 104 -3.30 -12.95 0.07
CA ILE A 104 -2.55 -11.99 -0.74
C ILE A 104 -3.48 -11.06 -1.50
N ASP A 105 -4.57 -11.60 -2.08
CA ASP A 105 -5.56 -10.82 -2.82
C ASP A 105 -6.29 -9.82 -1.91
N ASP A 106 -6.63 -10.24 -0.68
CA ASP A 106 -7.23 -9.34 0.31
C ASP A 106 -6.25 -8.23 0.73
N LEU A 107 -4.95 -8.56 0.90
CA LEU A 107 -3.92 -7.55 1.18
C LEU A 107 -3.85 -6.51 0.06
N LYS A 108 -3.84 -6.97 -1.19
CA LYS A 108 -3.80 -6.09 -2.38
C LYS A 108 -4.99 -5.14 -2.42
N VAL A 109 -6.21 -5.65 -2.21
CA VAL A 109 -7.44 -4.84 -2.15
C VAL A 109 -7.38 -3.84 -0.99
N SER A 110 -6.87 -4.26 0.17
CA SER A 110 -6.72 -3.41 1.34
C SER A 110 -5.70 -2.30 1.14
N VAL A 111 -4.59 -2.58 0.45
CA VAL A 111 -3.59 -1.59 0.04
C VAL A 111 -4.21 -0.55 -0.90
N ASP A 112 -4.94 -0.98 -1.93
CA ASP A 112 -5.56 -0.06 -2.89
C ASP A 112 -6.58 0.87 -2.22
N LYS A 113 -7.45 0.32 -1.37
CA LYS A 113 -8.42 1.13 -0.60
C LYS A 113 -7.74 2.12 0.33
N THR A 114 -6.64 1.70 0.95
CA THR A 114 -5.86 2.56 1.85
C THR A 114 -5.21 3.69 1.08
N LEU A 115 -4.56 3.40 -0.05
CA LEU A 115 -3.99 4.42 -0.94
C LEU A 115 -5.08 5.37 -1.42
N GLU A 116 -6.23 4.85 -1.84
CA GLU A 116 -7.36 5.65 -2.27
C GLU A 116 -7.81 6.64 -1.22
N PHE A 117 -8.05 6.16 0.00
CA PHE A 117 -8.46 6.98 1.12
C PHE A 117 -7.39 8.05 1.42
N CYS A 118 -6.13 7.65 1.59
CA CYS A 118 -5.07 8.59 1.96
C CYS A 118 -4.85 9.68 0.92
N LEU A 119 -4.95 9.33 -0.37
CA LEU A 119 -4.81 10.29 -1.46
C LEU A 119 -6.00 11.25 -1.54
N LYS A 120 -7.22 10.77 -1.30
CA LYS A 120 -8.43 11.61 -1.20
C LYS A 120 -8.31 12.58 -0.02
N GLN A 121 -7.80 12.11 1.12
CA GLN A 121 -7.57 12.92 2.32
C GLN A 121 -6.27 13.77 2.26
N LYS A 122 -5.48 13.66 1.17
CA LYS A 122 -4.20 14.36 0.98
C LYS A 122 -3.21 14.13 2.13
N TYR A 123 -3.13 12.90 2.62
CA TYR A 123 -2.13 12.53 3.63
C TYR A 123 -0.72 12.57 3.05
N CYS A 124 0.24 12.94 3.88
CA CYS A 124 1.65 12.96 3.50
C CYS A 124 2.21 11.54 3.32
N THR A 125 3.32 11.45 2.60
CA THR A 125 3.95 10.18 2.24
C THR A 125 4.33 9.33 3.46
N GLU A 126 4.75 9.96 4.56
CA GLU A 126 5.12 9.23 5.79
C GLU A 126 3.92 8.53 6.41
N ILE A 127 2.74 9.17 6.41
CA ILE A 127 1.49 8.58 6.92
C ILE A 127 1.06 7.43 6.01
N ILE A 128 1.09 7.64 4.69
CA ILE A 128 0.76 6.60 3.70
C ILE A 128 1.66 5.39 3.92
N SER A 129 2.98 5.60 4.03
CA SER A 129 3.94 4.52 4.24
C SER A 129 3.71 3.76 5.56
N ASP A 130 3.42 4.47 6.66
CA ASP A 130 3.11 3.82 7.94
C ASP A 130 1.86 2.92 7.83
N TYR A 131 0.80 3.40 7.18
CA TYR A 131 -0.41 2.59 6.99
C TYR A 131 -0.18 1.36 6.13
N ILE A 132 0.48 1.52 4.98
CA ILE A 132 0.79 0.38 4.10
C ILE A 132 1.67 -0.62 4.85
N THR A 133 2.73 -0.16 5.52
CA THR A 133 3.62 -1.00 6.33
C THR A 133 2.87 -1.81 7.38
N ARG A 134 1.89 -1.20 8.06
CA ARG A 134 1.05 -1.87 9.06
C ARG A 134 0.18 -2.98 8.47
N LEU A 135 -0.37 -2.79 7.27
CA LEU A 135 -1.12 -3.83 6.57
C LEU A 135 -0.25 -5.04 6.22
N PHE A 136 0.95 -4.82 5.67
CA PHE A 136 1.90 -5.90 5.39
C PHE A 136 2.31 -6.65 6.66
N ARG A 137 2.58 -5.91 7.74
CA ARG A 137 2.94 -6.50 9.03
C ARG A 137 1.82 -7.39 9.57
N ALA A 138 0.56 -6.95 9.46
CA ALA A 138 -0.58 -7.75 9.90
C ALA A 138 -0.78 -8.99 9.03
N HIS A 139 -0.74 -8.85 7.69
CA HIS A 139 -0.78 -9.99 6.76
C HIS A 139 0.25 -11.06 7.13
N TYR A 140 1.49 -10.64 7.38
CA TYR A 140 2.57 -11.55 7.70
C TYR A 140 2.40 -12.20 9.09
N THR A 141 1.97 -11.42 10.09
CA THR A 141 1.75 -11.93 11.45
C THR A 141 0.68 -13.01 11.48
N GLU A 142 -0.34 -12.91 10.63
CA GLU A 142 -1.40 -13.90 10.46
C GLU A 142 -0.92 -15.16 9.74
N ASN A 143 -0.17 -15.00 8.65
CA ASN A 143 0.19 -16.10 7.77
C ASN A 143 1.46 -16.84 8.17
N MET A 144 2.19 -16.38 9.20
CA MET A 144 3.38 -17.04 9.69
C MET A 144 3.13 -17.86 10.96
N THR A 145 3.39 -19.17 10.86
CA THR A 145 3.59 -20.00 12.06
C THR A 145 4.86 -19.56 12.78
N TRP A 146 4.70 -18.98 13.97
CA TRP A 146 5.75 -18.52 14.89
C TRP A 146 6.75 -19.65 15.26
N LYS A 147 7.64 -20.04 14.35
CA LYS A 147 8.89 -20.69 14.73
C LYS A 147 9.85 -19.56 15.05
N ARG A 148 10.11 -19.38 16.35
CA ARG A 148 11.00 -18.34 16.94
C ARG A 148 12.43 -18.31 16.34
N ASN A 149 12.78 -19.32 15.55
CA ASN A 149 14.05 -19.48 14.84
C ASN A 149 13.89 -19.39 13.31
N ASP A 150 12.76 -18.88 12.80
CA ASP A 150 12.65 -18.70 11.35
C ASP A 150 13.66 -17.63 10.93
N SER A 151 14.75 -18.14 10.37
CA SER A 151 15.65 -17.49 9.45
C SER A 151 14.93 -16.93 8.21
N GLY A 152 13.63 -16.63 8.27
CA GLY A 152 12.79 -16.19 7.16
C GLY A 152 13.06 -14.76 6.68
N CYS A 153 13.89 -14.00 7.39
CA CYS A 153 14.63 -12.87 6.82
C CYS A 153 16.15 -13.01 7.04
N LYS A 154 16.69 -14.23 7.15
CA LYS A 154 18.04 -14.43 6.66
C LYS A 154 17.90 -14.32 5.16
N PHE A 155 18.61 -13.35 4.60
CA PHE A 155 18.67 -13.05 3.18
C PHE A 155 19.28 -14.22 2.40
N GLU A 156 18.69 -15.43 2.44
CA GLU A 156 19.04 -16.49 1.52
C GLU A 156 18.56 -16.04 0.14
N ARG A 157 19.43 -15.27 -0.51
CA ARG A 157 19.38 -14.90 -1.91
C ARG A 157 19.46 -16.20 -2.69
N LYS A 158 18.32 -16.85 -2.94
CA LYS A 158 18.22 -17.65 -4.15
C LYS A 158 18.30 -16.65 -5.30
N ARG A 159 19.53 -16.45 -5.78
CA ARG A 159 19.81 -15.59 -6.91
C ARG A 159 19.22 -16.29 -8.13
N THR A 160 18.04 -15.84 -8.54
CA THR A 160 17.47 -16.23 -9.82
C THR A 160 18.13 -15.35 -10.88
N LYS A 161 18.71 -15.97 -11.92
CA LYS A 161 19.33 -15.22 -13.02
C LYS A 161 18.26 -14.74 -13.99
N SER A 162 18.38 -13.49 -14.43
CA SER A 162 17.59 -12.98 -15.55
C SER A 162 18.27 -13.29 -16.89
N VAL A 163 17.52 -13.29 -17.98
CA VAL A 163 18.08 -13.34 -19.35
C VAL A 163 18.71 -12.02 -19.80
N PHE A 164 18.65 -10.99 -18.96
CA PHE A 164 19.18 -9.66 -19.23
C PHE A 164 20.60 -9.54 -18.66
N ASN A 165 21.55 -9.26 -19.54
CA ASN A 165 22.84 -8.70 -19.11
C ASN A 165 22.68 -7.18 -18.91
N LEU A 166 23.69 -6.58 -18.26
CA LEU A 166 23.66 -5.15 -17.95
C LEU A 166 23.48 -4.27 -19.19
N MET A 167 24.09 -4.62 -20.32
CA MET A 167 23.95 -3.85 -21.56
C MET A 167 22.52 -3.89 -22.13
N LYS A 168 21.87 -5.06 -22.16
CA LYS A 168 20.46 -5.18 -22.59
C LYS A 168 19.52 -4.36 -21.71
N LEU A 169 19.76 -4.32 -20.40
CA LEU A 169 18.99 -3.49 -19.48
C LEU A 169 19.20 -1.99 -19.77
N LYS A 170 20.44 -1.55 -19.98
CA LYS A 170 20.78 -0.16 -20.35
C LYS A 170 20.03 0.30 -21.60
N ILE A 171 20.03 -0.52 -22.66
CA ILE A 171 19.34 -0.19 -23.91
C ILE A 171 17.82 -0.06 -23.68
N LYS A 172 17.21 -0.93 -22.86
CA LYS A 172 15.79 -0.81 -22.51
C LYS A 172 15.49 0.46 -21.72
N LEU A 173 16.33 0.83 -20.77
CA LEU A 173 16.24 2.09 -20.01
C LEU A 173 16.32 3.31 -20.94
N ALA A 174 17.29 3.34 -21.85
CA ALA A 174 17.44 4.43 -22.82
C ALA A 174 16.18 4.61 -23.69
N ASN A 175 15.64 3.51 -24.22
CA ASN A 175 14.43 3.53 -25.03
C ASN A 175 13.22 4.03 -24.22
N TYR A 176 13.11 3.63 -22.95
CA TYR A 176 12.06 4.14 -22.07
C TYR A 176 12.17 5.66 -21.89
N PHE A 177 13.36 6.18 -21.60
CA PHE A 177 13.58 7.62 -21.44
C PHE A 177 13.37 8.41 -22.71
N LEU A 178 13.74 7.86 -23.87
CA LEU A 178 13.46 8.47 -25.17
C LEU A 178 11.94 8.59 -25.40
N ASN A 179 11.18 7.53 -25.09
CA ASN A 179 9.73 7.53 -25.22
C ASN A 179 9.04 8.52 -24.27
N GLN A 180 9.60 8.70 -23.06
CA GLN A 180 9.16 9.69 -22.09
C GLN A 180 9.66 11.11 -22.40
N LYS A 181 10.45 11.30 -23.46
CA LYS A 181 11.10 12.57 -23.83
C LYS A 181 12.00 13.15 -22.72
N VAL A 182 12.57 12.27 -21.90
CA VAL A 182 13.58 12.62 -20.88
C VAL A 182 14.94 12.84 -21.54
N ILE A 183 15.21 12.13 -22.64
CA ILE A 183 16.41 12.28 -23.47
C ILE A 183 16.02 12.48 -24.94
N GLU A 184 16.86 13.18 -25.71
CA GLU A 184 16.59 13.48 -27.13
C GLU A 184 17.12 12.39 -28.08
N ASN A 185 18.18 11.69 -27.69
CA ASN A 185 18.80 10.62 -28.46
C ASN A 185 19.48 9.62 -27.52
N ILE A 186 19.58 8.37 -27.95
CA ILE A 186 20.34 7.30 -27.28
C ILE A 186 21.86 7.51 -27.47
N ASN A 187 22.27 8.24 -28.52
CA ASN A 187 23.67 8.49 -28.90
C ASN A 187 24.38 9.63 -28.15
N THR A 188 23.82 10.23 -27.11
CA THR A 188 24.58 11.23 -26.31
C THR A 188 25.64 10.51 -25.47
N ASP A 189 26.90 10.69 -25.86
CA ASP A 189 28.14 10.01 -25.45
C ASP A 189 28.52 10.03 -23.94
N TYR A 190 27.59 10.32 -23.02
CA TYR A 190 27.85 10.49 -21.58
C TYR A 190 26.88 9.74 -20.64
N LEU A 191 25.91 8.99 -21.17
CA LEU A 191 24.66 8.66 -20.46
C LEU A 191 24.72 7.67 -19.27
N TYR A 192 25.85 7.03 -18.95
CA TYR A 192 25.87 5.93 -17.96
C TYR A 192 27.14 5.82 -17.10
N GLU A 193 27.82 6.91 -16.76
CA GLU A 193 29.00 6.81 -15.89
C GLU A 193 28.68 6.17 -14.52
N SER A 194 27.43 6.25 -14.04
CA SER A 194 27.01 5.68 -12.77
C SER A 194 25.56 5.17 -12.78
N ILE A 195 25.35 3.90 -13.11
CA ILE A 195 24.06 3.25 -12.84
C ILE A 195 24.07 2.81 -11.37
N PHE A 196 23.45 3.62 -10.51
CA PHE A 196 23.26 3.27 -9.10
C PHE A 196 22.18 2.20 -8.93
N VAL A 197 22.56 0.95 -9.17
CA VAL A 197 21.74 -0.22 -8.87
C VAL A 197 21.80 -0.48 -7.37
N GLU A 198 20.87 0.06 -6.60
CA GLU A 198 20.78 -0.25 -5.17
C GLU A 198 20.09 -1.60 -4.96
N ASP A 199 20.80 -2.71 -5.23
CA ASP A 199 20.60 -3.88 -4.39
C ASP A 199 21.08 -3.42 -3.01
N LEU A 200 20.27 -3.49 -1.95
CA LEU A 200 20.49 -2.83 -0.64
C LEU A 200 21.89 -3.04 0.00
N TYR A 201 22.78 -3.86 -0.58
CA TYR A 201 24.19 -4.03 -0.21
C TYR A 201 25.18 -4.23 -1.37
N SER A 202 24.88 -3.88 -2.63
CA SER A 202 25.89 -3.94 -3.70
C SER A 202 25.69 -2.85 -4.74
N MET A 203 26.68 -1.95 -4.80
CA MET A 203 26.81 -0.92 -5.83
C MET A 203 27.46 -1.51 -7.09
N TYR A 204 26.89 -1.21 -8.26
CA TYR A 204 27.45 -1.58 -9.56
C TYR A 204 27.98 -0.32 -10.25
N TYR A 205 29.30 -0.18 -10.36
CA TYR A 205 29.94 0.87 -11.16
C TYR A 205 30.47 0.25 -12.46
N GLY A 206 30.24 0.90 -13.61
CA GLY A 206 30.94 0.60 -14.88
C GLY A 206 30.17 -0.10 -16.01
N VAL A 207 30.89 -0.33 -17.10
CA VAL A 207 30.47 -0.96 -18.37
C VAL A 207 31.00 -2.40 -18.39
N ASP A 208 30.42 -3.28 -17.59
CA ASP A 208 30.72 -4.71 -17.67
C ASP A 208 29.66 -5.38 -18.55
N GLU A 209 29.96 -5.55 -19.84
CA GLU A 209 29.04 -6.05 -20.88
C GLU A 209 28.63 -7.52 -20.64
N GLU A 210 29.47 -8.28 -19.95
CA GLU A 210 29.27 -9.71 -19.68
C GLU A 210 28.57 -9.95 -18.33
N LYS A 211 28.36 -8.90 -17.53
CA LYS A 211 27.75 -9.04 -16.20
C LYS A 211 26.27 -9.39 -16.30
N GLU A 212 25.93 -10.61 -15.90
CA GLU A 212 24.55 -11.06 -15.72
C GLU A 212 23.88 -10.36 -14.55
N ILE A 213 22.62 -9.93 -14.75
CA ILE A 213 21.79 -9.32 -13.71
C ILE A 213 20.87 -10.38 -13.09
N ASP A 214 20.75 -10.35 -11.77
CA ASP A 214 19.82 -11.20 -11.04
C ASP A 214 18.38 -10.66 -11.16
N CYS A 215 17.36 -11.49 -10.93
CA CYS A 215 15.99 -10.96 -10.81
C CYS A 215 15.91 -10.07 -9.57
N GLY A 216 15.35 -8.87 -9.72
CA GLY A 216 15.35 -7.90 -8.66
C GLY A 216 14.52 -6.66 -8.96
N ILE A 217 14.38 -5.84 -7.92
CA ILE A 217 13.82 -4.50 -8.04
C ILE A 217 14.99 -3.55 -7.81
N TYR A 218 15.20 -2.67 -8.77
CA TYR A 218 16.40 -1.84 -8.87
C TYR A 218 16.00 -0.39 -9.00
N SER A 219 16.76 0.50 -8.36
CA SER A 219 16.74 1.93 -8.65
C SER A 219 17.79 2.28 -9.70
N PHE A 220 17.56 3.36 -10.42
CA PHE A 220 18.47 3.92 -11.42
C PHE A 220 18.42 5.43 -11.32
N LEU A 221 19.58 6.07 -11.41
CA LEU A 221 19.71 7.51 -11.49
C LEU A 221 20.16 7.88 -12.90
N TYR A 222 19.50 8.88 -13.48
CA TYR A 222 20.00 9.55 -14.67
C TYR A 222 20.64 10.87 -14.23
N LEU A 223 21.96 11.00 -14.44
CA LEU A 223 22.72 12.21 -14.16
C LEU A 223 22.81 13.02 -15.45
N HIS A 224 22.31 14.26 -15.43
CA HIS A 224 22.49 15.21 -16.52
C HIS A 224 23.54 16.24 -16.09
N ASP A 225 24.49 16.56 -16.99
CA ASP A 225 25.75 17.28 -16.70
C ASP A 225 25.63 18.58 -15.88
N ASP A 226 24.45 19.23 -15.83
CA ASP A 226 24.27 20.52 -15.17
C ASP A 226 23.21 20.53 -14.05
N ASP A 227 22.51 19.42 -13.79
CA ASP A 227 21.42 19.38 -12.82
C ASP A 227 21.57 18.19 -11.86
N TYR A 228 21.82 18.50 -10.59
CA TYR A 228 21.70 17.55 -9.47
C TYR A 228 20.22 17.19 -9.20
N SER A 229 19.35 17.26 -10.21
CA SER A 229 18.00 16.73 -10.11
C SER A 229 18.09 15.21 -10.13
N GLU A 230 18.09 14.61 -8.94
CA GLU A 230 18.12 13.16 -8.73
C GLU A 230 16.79 12.53 -9.20
N ASN A 231 16.61 12.40 -10.51
CA ASN A 231 15.50 11.60 -11.04
C ASN A 231 15.84 10.12 -10.83
N VAL A 232 15.39 9.58 -9.71
CA VAL A 232 15.46 8.15 -9.41
C VAL A 232 14.31 7.45 -10.14
N TYR A 233 14.62 6.39 -10.87
CA TYR A 233 13.66 5.52 -11.53
C TYR A 233 13.76 4.12 -10.95
N TYR A 234 12.67 3.35 -10.97
CA TYR A 234 12.66 1.98 -10.48
C TYR A 234 12.27 1.02 -11.59
N VAL A 235 12.92 -0.13 -11.61
CA VAL A 235 12.64 -1.21 -12.55
C VAL A 235 12.52 -2.53 -11.81
N ILE A 236 11.56 -3.34 -12.24
CA ILE A 236 11.50 -4.74 -11.87
C ILE A 236 12.14 -5.52 -13.02
N VAL A 237 13.21 -6.24 -12.74
CA VAL A 237 13.82 -7.23 -13.64
C VAL A 237 13.39 -8.61 -13.15
N ASN A 238 12.68 -9.33 -14.01
CA ASN A 238 12.35 -10.73 -13.80
C ASN A 238 13.15 -11.61 -14.79
N GLU A 239 12.87 -12.91 -14.79
CA GLU A 239 13.58 -13.91 -15.61
C GLU A 239 13.62 -13.50 -17.08
N ASP A 240 12.47 -13.13 -17.66
CA ASP A 240 12.29 -12.87 -19.09
C ASP A 240 11.65 -11.51 -19.42
N TRP A 241 11.19 -10.77 -18.40
CA TRP A 241 10.56 -9.45 -18.58
C TRP A 241 11.17 -8.36 -17.68
N ILE A 242 10.97 -7.12 -18.10
CA ILE A 242 11.36 -5.91 -17.37
C ILE A 242 10.17 -4.96 -17.39
N GLU A 243 9.79 -4.41 -16.24
CA GLU A 243 8.79 -3.35 -16.15
C GLU A 243 9.32 -2.15 -15.38
N PHE A 244 9.06 -0.96 -15.92
CA PHE A 244 9.32 0.31 -15.27
C PHE A 244 8.20 0.64 -14.28
N ILE A 245 8.61 1.06 -13.09
CA ILE A 245 7.70 1.53 -12.05
C ILE A 245 7.43 3.02 -12.30
N ALA A 246 6.15 3.37 -12.42
CA ALA A 246 5.69 4.74 -12.59
C ALA A 246 4.98 5.21 -11.31
N ILE A 247 5.22 6.47 -10.92
CA ILE A 247 4.66 7.08 -9.69
C ILE A 247 3.94 8.40 -9.95
N ASP A 248 3.72 8.74 -11.22
CA ASP A 248 3.23 10.05 -11.64
C ASP A 248 1.75 10.27 -11.27
N SER A 249 1.00 9.20 -11.05
CA SER A 249 -0.42 9.25 -10.70
C SER A 249 -0.81 8.25 -9.61
N LYS A 250 -2.00 8.45 -9.02
CA LYS A 250 -2.59 7.51 -8.04
C LYS A 250 -2.68 6.09 -8.60
N GLN A 251 -3.16 5.96 -9.84
CA GLN A 251 -3.34 4.68 -10.51
C GLN A 251 -2.00 3.99 -10.73
N GLU A 252 -0.98 4.74 -11.14
CA GLU A 252 0.36 4.19 -11.36
C GLU A 252 1.04 3.74 -10.06
N ILE A 253 0.84 4.46 -8.94
CA ILE A 253 1.39 4.04 -7.63
C ILE A 253 0.75 2.75 -7.15
N SER A 254 -0.59 2.66 -7.20
CA SER A 254 -1.31 1.43 -6.84
C SER A 254 -0.82 0.28 -7.70
N LYS A 255 -0.85 0.42 -9.03
CA LYS A 255 -0.33 -0.59 -9.97
C LYS A 255 1.10 -1.00 -9.63
N SER A 256 2.00 -0.05 -9.39
CA SER A 256 3.40 -0.32 -9.07
C SER A 256 3.56 -1.09 -7.76
N ILE A 257 2.79 -0.74 -6.72
CA ILE A 257 2.79 -1.50 -5.46
C ILE A 257 2.26 -2.92 -5.68
N GLN A 258 1.21 -3.10 -6.48
CA GLN A 258 0.70 -4.43 -6.82
C GLN A 258 1.76 -5.29 -7.52
N MET A 259 2.49 -4.70 -8.47
CA MET A 259 3.58 -5.38 -9.16
C MET A 259 4.72 -5.77 -8.22
N ILE A 260 5.08 -4.91 -7.26
CA ILE A 260 6.08 -5.22 -6.24
C ILE A 260 5.62 -6.38 -5.36
N ILE A 261 4.33 -6.41 -4.97
CA ILE A 261 3.74 -7.51 -4.21
C ILE A 261 3.84 -8.82 -4.98
N ASP A 262 3.39 -8.83 -6.24
CA ASP A 262 3.42 -10.03 -7.10
C ASP A 262 4.84 -10.56 -7.31
N PHE A 263 5.76 -9.66 -7.65
CA PHE A 263 7.15 -9.99 -7.82
C PHE A 263 7.72 -10.61 -6.53
N SER A 264 7.44 -9.97 -5.38
CA SER A 264 7.93 -10.42 -4.07
C SER A 264 7.38 -11.78 -3.67
N VAL A 265 6.11 -12.06 -3.92
CA VAL A 265 5.51 -13.38 -3.65
C VAL A 265 6.13 -14.45 -4.54
N ASN A 266 6.23 -14.20 -5.84
CA ASN A 266 6.78 -15.15 -6.81
C ASN A 266 8.25 -15.49 -6.49
N HIS A 267 9.03 -14.49 -6.06
CA HIS A 267 10.44 -14.66 -5.69
C HIS A 267 10.65 -14.97 -4.20
N LYS A 268 9.58 -15.19 -3.44
CA LYS A 268 9.61 -15.52 -2.01
C LYS A 268 10.39 -14.50 -1.17
N TYR A 269 10.28 -13.22 -1.50
CA TYR A 269 10.83 -12.14 -0.69
C TYR A 269 10.10 -12.07 0.65
N CYS A 270 10.84 -11.84 1.73
CA CYS A 270 10.20 -11.65 3.04
C CYS A 270 9.46 -10.29 3.10
N TYR A 271 8.47 -10.18 3.99
CA TYR A 271 7.64 -8.98 4.08
C TYR A 271 8.47 -7.71 4.36
N LEU A 272 9.49 -7.79 5.23
CA LEU A 272 10.35 -6.64 5.55
C LEU A 272 10.99 -6.07 4.28
N LYS A 273 11.48 -6.95 3.38
CA LYS A 273 12.07 -6.53 2.11
C LYS A 273 11.03 -5.88 1.20
N THR A 274 9.86 -6.50 1.07
CA THR A 274 8.76 -5.97 0.26
C THR A 274 8.32 -4.58 0.74
N THR A 275 8.15 -4.43 2.06
CA THR A 275 7.78 -3.17 2.70
C THR A 275 8.86 -2.10 2.54
N GLN A 276 10.14 -2.45 2.67
CA GLN A 276 11.25 -1.50 2.43
C GLN A 276 11.26 -0.97 1.00
N ILE A 277 11.00 -1.84 0.01
CA ILE A 277 10.93 -1.44 -1.40
C ILE A 277 9.75 -0.49 -1.63
N ILE A 278 8.58 -0.80 -1.07
CA ILE A 278 7.38 0.05 -1.17
C ILE A 278 7.57 1.39 -0.44
N ASP A 279 8.17 1.40 0.75
CA ASP A 279 8.46 2.62 1.50
C ASP A 279 9.43 3.53 0.73
N LYS A 280 10.47 2.96 0.11
CA LYS A 280 11.36 3.70 -0.79
C LYS A 280 10.59 4.28 -1.97
N LEU A 281 9.76 3.48 -2.63
CA LEU A 281 8.93 3.93 -3.75
C LEU A 281 8.03 5.11 -3.37
N LEU A 282 7.35 5.01 -2.23
CA LEU A 282 6.45 6.07 -1.75
C LEU A 282 7.22 7.37 -1.48
N LYS A 283 8.38 7.28 -0.81
CA LYS A 283 9.23 8.43 -0.46
C LYS A 283 9.74 9.22 -1.66
N MET A 284 9.89 8.61 -2.82
CA MET A 284 10.30 9.33 -4.04
C MET A 284 9.28 10.35 -4.52
N ARG A 285 8.00 10.14 -4.20
CA ARG A 285 6.91 10.98 -4.68
C ARG A 285 6.96 12.40 -4.09
N GLU A 286 7.66 12.62 -2.97
CA GLU A 286 7.72 13.93 -2.31
C GLU A 286 9.15 14.39 -1.99
N THR A 287 9.52 15.54 -2.56
CA THR A 287 10.63 16.40 -2.13
C THR A 287 10.31 17.24 -0.88
N ASN A 288 9.06 17.23 -0.39
CA ASN A 288 8.62 18.03 0.75
C ASN A 288 8.11 17.14 1.90
N SER A 289 8.98 16.79 2.84
CA SER A 289 8.57 16.22 4.13
C SER A 289 7.83 17.28 4.96
N TYR A 290 6.54 17.06 5.21
CA TYR A 290 5.69 17.98 5.98
C TYR A 290 5.73 17.77 7.50
N LEU A 291 6.59 16.87 8.01
CA LEU A 291 6.79 16.67 9.45
C LEU A 291 7.34 17.92 10.19
N LYS A 292 7.64 19.01 9.47
CA LYS A 292 7.94 20.33 10.04
C LYS A 292 6.73 21.25 10.23
N ASN A 293 5.56 20.93 9.67
CA ASN A 293 4.34 21.72 9.90
C ASN A 293 3.58 21.17 11.10
N ALA A 294 3.87 21.75 12.26
CA ALA A 294 3.19 21.56 13.55
C ALA A 294 1.72 22.03 13.58
N ALA A 295 1.00 21.92 12.46
CA ALA A 295 -0.42 22.22 12.33
C ALA A 295 -1.25 20.98 11.97
N PHE A 296 -0.78 19.79 12.35
CA PHE A 296 -1.63 18.61 12.42
C PHE A 296 -2.43 18.66 13.73
N LYS A 297 -3.61 19.28 13.69
CA LYS A 297 -4.72 18.72 14.46
C LYS A 297 -5.21 17.54 13.64
N LEU A 298 -4.76 16.34 14.00
CA LEU A 298 -5.52 15.14 13.69
C LEU A 298 -6.97 15.43 14.13
N PRO A 299 -7.98 15.20 13.27
CA PRO A 299 -9.36 15.25 13.73
C PRO A 299 -9.51 14.46 15.04
#